data_AF-A0A7C8YDD3-F1
#
_entry.id   AF-A0A7C8YDD3-F1
#
_cell.length_a   1.000
_cell.length_b   1.000
_cell.length_c   1.000
_cell.angle_alpha   90.00
_cell.angle_beta   90.00
_cell.angle_gamma   90.00
#
_symmetry.space_group_name_H-M   'P 1'
#
loop_
_entity.id
_entity.type
_entity.pdbx_description
1 polymer ?
#
loop_
_entity_poly.entity_id
_entity_poly.type
_entity_poly.pdbx_seq_one_letter_code
_entity_poly.pdbx_strand_id
1 'polypeptide(L)'
;IIIEGTSLAAKFLRAHGITLTKVREECIKLLEKGDEDYSVQVEPSLTESARKALDWAVNHKLNSGENGEVTTTDMLLGIWSERDSPGHKILAALGFDDEKAEELKTLSSMPGFDEG
;
A
#
# COMPACT_ATOMS: atom_id res chain seq x y z
N ILE A 1 -1.29 6.52 -0.03
CA ILE A 1 -0.30 6.20 1.01
C ILE A 1 0.91 7.15 0.93
N ILE A 2 1.93 6.93 0.09
CA ILE A 2 3.18 7.74 0.13
C ILE A 2 2.96 9.22 -0.21
N ILE A 3 2.05 9.54 -1.13
CA ILE A 3 1.72 10.93 -1.53
C ILE A 3 0.99 11.67 -0.39
N GLU A 4 0.05 11.01 0.27
CA GLU A 4 -0.69 11.56 1.42
C GLU A 4 0.30 11.89 2.55
N GLY A 5 1.17 10.92 2.89
CA GLY A 5 2.45 11.21 3.55
C GLY A 5 2.41 11.44 5.07
N THR A 6 1.24 11.51 5.70
CA THR A 6 1.09 11.79 7.14
C THR A 6 0.65 10.57 7.96
N SER A 7 0.07 9.57 7.31
CA SER A 7 -0.30 8.29 7.92
C SER A 7 0.87 7.50 8.52
N LEU A 8 0.56 6.56 9.43
CA LEU A 8 1.53 5.61 9.96
C LEU A 8 2.19 4.80 8.85
N ALA A 9 1.40 4.24 7.93
CA ALA A 9 1.93 3.50 6.79
C ALA A 9 2.93 4.34 5.97
N ALA A 10 2.61 5.61 5.68
CA ALA A 10 3.53 6.47 4.92
C ALA A 10 4.82 6.80 5.69
N LYS A 11 4.71 7.07 7.01
CA LYS A 11 5.87 7.30 7.89
C LYS A 11 6.74 6.05 8.00
N PHE A 12 6.13 4.87 8.15
CA PHE A 12 6.79 3.58 8.25
C PHE A 12 7.58 3.26 6.97
N LEU A 13 6.96 3.41 5.79
CA LEU A 13 7.63 3.23 4.51
C LEU A 13 8.83 4.18 4.37
N ARG A 14 8.66 5.45 4.73
CA ARG A 14 9.74 6.45 4.67
C ARG A 14 10.90 6.11 5.61
N ALA A 15 10.60 5.67 6.84
CA ALA A 15 11.61 5.26 7.82
C ALA A 15 12.43 4.05 7.32
N HIS A 16 11.80 3.16 6.55
CA HIS A 16 12.44 2.02 5.89
C HIS A 16 13.05 2.35 4.53
N GLY A 17 13.17 3.62 4.17
CA GLY A 17 13.84 4.06 2.94
C GLY A 17 13.03 3.83 1.65
N ILE A 18 11.73 3.49 1.76
CA ILE A 18 10.79 3.36 0.65
C ILE A 18 10.15 4.74 0.40
N THR A 19 10.71 5.47 -0.56
CA THR A 19 10.33 6.86 -0.86
C THR A 19 9.54 6.96 -2.15
N LEU A 20 8.80 8.07 -2.33
CA LEU A 20 8.02 8.33 -3.56
C LEU A 20 8.88 8.25 -4.82
N THR A 21 10.10 8.78 -4.77
CA THR A 21 11.05 8.76 -5.90
C THR A 21 11.41 7.33 -6.27
N LYS A 22 11.81 6.50 -5.30
CA LYS A 22 12.16 5.09 -5.56
C LYS A 22 10.98 4.26 -6.05
N VAL A 23 9.79 4.47 -5.47
CA VAL A 23 8.57 3.79 -5.94
C VAL A 23 8.27 4.17 -7.39
N ARG A 24 8.40 5.44 -7.78
CA ARG A 24 8.22 5.85 -9.19
C ARG A 24 9.26 5.24 -10.11
N GLU A 25 10.52 5.17 -9.70
CA GLU A 25 11.58 4.52 -10.48
C GLU A 25 11.27 3.03 -10.71
N GLU A 26 10.85 2.31 -9.68
CA GLU A 26 10.46 0.90 -9.81
C GLU A 26 9.16 0.73 -10.62
N CYS A 27 8.18 1.65 -10.51
CA CYS A 27 7.01 1.64 -11.38
C CYS A 27 7.40 1.73 -12.86
N ILE A 28 8.30 2.66 -13.21
CA ILE A 28 8.75 2.85 -14.60
C ILE A 28 9.49 1.62 -15.11
N LYS A 29 10.32 0.99 -14.28
CA LYS A 29 11.04 -0.24 -14.64
C LYS A 29 10.11 -1.42 -14.87
N LEU A 30 9.08 -1.57 -14.02
CA LEU A 30 8.21 -2.75 -14.02
C LEU A 30 7.08 -2.67 -15.05
N LEU A 31 6.50 -1.49 -15.25
CA LEU A 31 5.31 -1.31 -16.09
C LEU A 31 5.62 -0.80 -17.50
N GLU A 32 6.91 -0.58 -17.80
CA GLU A 32 7.41 0.15 -18.97
C GLU A 32 6.79 1.56 -19.06
N LYS A 33 7.47 2.49 -19.77
CA LYS A 33 6.89 3.82 -19.98
C LYS A 33 5.74 3.64 -20.98
N GLY A 34 4.50 3.74 -20.52
CA GLY A 34 3.33 3.67 -21.40
C GLY A 34 3.46 4.67 -22.56
N ASP A 35 2.99 4.30 -23.74
CA ASP A 35 2.97 5.20 -24.90
C ASP A 35 2.27 6.51 -24.53
N GLU A 36 2.88 7.65 -24.89
CA GLU A 36 2.47 9.00 -24.50
C GLU A 36 1.10 9.45 -25.03
N ASP A 37 0.32 8.54 -25.63
CA ASP A 37 -1.00 8.82 -26.21
C ASP A 37 -2.16 8.61 -25.21
N TYR A 38 -1.89 8.69 -23.91
CA TYR A 38 -2.91 8.71 -22.86
C TYR A 38 -3.44 10.13 -22.61
N SER A 39 -3.87 10.81 -23.68
CA SER A 39 -4.71 12.01 -23.56
C SER A 39 -6.20 11.63 -23.53
N VAL A 40 -6.58 10.72 -22.64
CA VAL A 40 -8.00 10.46 -22.39
C VAL A 40 -8.29 10.91 -20.96
N GLN A 41 -9.10 11.94 -20.84
CA GLN A 41 -9.68 12.46 -19.59
C GLN A 41 -10.68 11.47 -18.96
N VAL A 42 -10.31 10.19 -18.88
CA VAL A 42 -11.09 9.13 -18.25
C VAL A 42 -10.32 8.69 -17.02
N GLU A 43 -10.97 8.80 -15.86
CA GLU A 43 -10.43 8.29 -14.61
C GLU A 43 -10.13 6.80 -14.79
N PRO A 44 -8.89 6.35 -14.56
CA PRO A 44 -8.54 4.96 -14.81
C PRO A 44 -9.33 4.05 -13.86
N SER A 45 -10.03 3.08 -14.43
CA SER A 45 -10.71 2.05 -13.65
C SER A 45 -9.73 1.28 -12.76
N LEU A 46 -10.18 0.86 -11.57
CA LEU A 46 -9.38 0.01 -10.69
C LEU A 46 -9.04 -1.31 -11.37
N THR A 47 -7.77 -1.73 -11.24
CA THR A 47 -7.35 -3.07 -11.64
C THR A 47 -7.95 -4.11 -10.70
N GLU A 48 -8.02 -5.37 -11.15
CA GLU A 48 -8.51 -6.47 -10.31
C GLU A 48 -7.69 -6.63 -9.03
N SER A 49 -6.36 -6.49 -9.12
CA SER A 49 -5.46 -6.56 -7.96
C SER A 49 -5.67 -5.40 -6.98
N ALA A 50 -5.93 -4.18 -7.48
CA ALA A 50 -6.25 -3.05 -6.61
C ALA A 50 -7.58 -3.27 -5.87
N ARG A 51 -8.59 -3.83 -6.54
CA ARG A 51 -9.86 -4.19 -5.91
C ARG A 51 -9.67 -5.28 -4.84
N LYS A 52 -8.90 -6.33 -5.13
CA LYS A 52 -8.58 -7.39 -4.16
C LYS A 52 -7.83 -6.87 -2.94
N ALA A 53 -6.89 -5.93 -3.14
CA ALA A 53 -6.20 -5.28 -2.03
C ALA A 53 -7.15 -4.48 -1.13
N LEU A 54 -8.15 -3.79 -1.71
CA LEU A 54 -9.20 -3.10 -0.94
C LEU A 54 -10.11 -4.09 -0.21
N ASP A 55 -10.55 -5.15 -0.90
CA ASP A 55 -11.37 -6.21 -0.30
C ASP A 55 -10.61 -6.86 0.88
N TRP A 56 -9.29 -7.07 0.73
CA TRP A 56 -8.43 -7.56 1.81
C TRP A 56 -8.40 -6.59 2.98
N ALA A 57 -8.19 -5.30 2.74
CA ALA A 57 -8.12 -4.27 3.80
C ALA A 57 -9.42 -4.21 4.62
N VAL A 58 -10.57 -4.26 3.95
CA VAL A 58 -11.89 -4.31 4.60
C VAL A 58 -12.04 -5.58 5.42
N ASN A 59 -11.72 -6.74 4.85
CA ASN A 59 -11.83 -8.02 5.56
C ASN A 59 -10.87 -8.10 6.75
N HIS A 60 -9.66 -7.57 6.62
CA HIS A 60 -8.70 -7.49 7.71
C HIS A 60 -9.27 -6.69 8.88
N LYS A 61 -9.81 -5.50 8.62
CA LYS A 61 -10.41 -4.66 9.66
C LYS A 61 -11.60 -5.33 10.33
N LEU A 62 -12.52 -5.91 9.55
CA LEU A 62 -13.68 -6.64 10.09
C LEU A 62 -13.28 -7.82 10.99
N ASN A 63 -12.21 -8.54 10.63
CA ASN A 63 -11.74 -9.71 11.38
C ASN A 63 -10.83 -9.37 12.57
N SER A 64 -10.35 -8.13 12.68
CA SER A 64 -9.50 -7.70 13.80
C SER A 64 -10.25 -7.63 15.14
N GLY A 65 -11.59 -7.62 15.12
CA GLY A 65 -12.42 -7.42 16.31
C GLY A 65 -12.39 -5.99 16.86
N GLU A 66 -11.60 -5.11 16.23
CA GLU A 66 -11.56 -3.68 16.53
C GLU A 66 -12.63 -2.96 15.72
N ASN A 67 -13.49 -2.19 16.40
CA ASN A 67 -14.34 -1.22 15.71
C ASN A 67 -13.46 -0.08 15.19
N GLY A 68 -13.71 0.39 13.96
CA GLY A 68 -13.02 1.55 13.40
C GLY A 68 -13.08 1.60 11.87
N GLU A 69 -12.45 2.62 11.31
CA GLU A 69 -12.34 2.83 9.88
C GLU A 69 -11.21 1.97 9.27
N VAL A 70 -11.29 1.74 7.96
CA VAL A 70 -10.19 1.12 7.21
C VAL A 70 -9.04 2.11 7.11
N THR A 71 -7.89 1.71 7.60
CA THR A 71 -6.69 2.55 7.71
C THR A 71 -5.83 2.46 6.45
N THR A 72 -4.91 3.41 6.29
CA THR A 72 -3.86 3.32 5.26
C THR A 72 -2.91 2.15 5.52
N THR A 73 -2.79 1.72 6.78
CA THR A 73 -2.08 0.50 7.16
C THR A 73 -2.78 -0.74 6.62
N ASP A 74 -4.10 -0.86 6.78
CA ASP A 74 -4.88 -1.95 6.18
C ASP A 74 -4.73 -1.97 4.65
N MET A 75 -4.76 -0.79 4.01
CA MET A 75 -4.53 -0.68 2.56
C MET A 75 -3.13 -1.14 2.15
N LEU A 76 -2.08 -0.78 2.89
CA LEU A 76 -0.71 -1.19 2.59
C LEU A 76 -0.54 -2.69 2.72
N LEU A 77 -1.10 -3.28 3.78
CA LEU A 77 -1.07 -4.73 4.01
C LEU A 77 -1.89 -5.48 2.95
N GLY A 78 -2.99 -4.91 2.47
CA GLY A 78 -3.76 -5.46 1.35
C GLY A 78 -2.99 -5.41 0.02
N ILE A 79 -2.22 -4.36 -0.24
CA ILE A 79 -1.31 -4.34 -1.40
C ILE A 79 -0.23 -5.41 -1.25
N TRP A 80 0.30 -5.59 -0.03
CA TRP A 80 1.30 -6.61 0.27
C TRP A 80 0.76 -8.03 0.13
N SER A 81 -0.51 -8.30 0.43
CA SER A 81 -1.10 -9.64 0.29
C SER A 81 -1.26 -10.09 -1.16
N GLU A 82 -1.40 -9.15 -2.10
CA GLU A 82 -1.54 -9.43 -3.53
C GLU A 82 -0.17 -9.71 -4.18
N ARG A 83 0.39 -10.91 -3.91
CA ARG A 83 1.77 -11.30 -4.29
C ARG A 83 2.11 -11.12 -5.78
N ASP A 84 1.14 -11.30 -6.67
CA ASP A 84 1.36 -11.16 -8.12
C ASP A 84 1.23 -9.72 -8.63
N SER A 85 0.74 -8.80 -7.79
CA SER A 85 0.48 -7.42 -8.17
C SER A 85 1.78 -6.62 -8.38
N PRO A 86 1.75 -5.58 -9.24
CA PRO A 86 2.86 -4.63 -9.33
C PRO A 86 3.20 -3.97 -8.00
N GLY A 87 2.18 -3.64 -7.19
CA GLY A 87 2.37 -3.02 -5.87
C GLY A 87 3.20 -3.89 -4.94
N HIS A 88 2.89 -5.19 -4.85
CA HIS A 88 3.68 -6.14 -4.08
C HIS A 88 5.12 -6.23 -4.58
N LYS A 89 5.31 -6.40 -5.90
CA LYS A 89 6.64 -6.51 -6.52
C LYS A 89 7.51 -5.29 -6.27
N ILE A 90 6.94 -4.08 -6.37
CA ILE A 90 7.64 -2.83 -6.09
C ILE A 90 8.01 -2.72 -4.61
N LEU A 91 7.08 -3.06 -3.70
CA LEU A 91 7.37 -3.08 -2.26
C LEU A 91 8.52 -4.04 -1.95
N ALA A 92 8.47 -5.26 -2.48
CA ALA A 92 9.51 -6.27 -2.31
C ALA A 92 10.86 -5.83 -2.88
N ALA A 93 10.88 -5.25 -4.09
CA ALA A 93 12.09 -4.72 -4.71
C ALA A 93 12.75 -3.60 -3.89
N LEU A 94 11.95 -2.85 -3.12
CA LEU A 94 12.42 -1.77 -2.25
C LEU A 94 12.70 -2.23 -0.81
N GLY A 95 12.66 -3.54 -0.54
CA GLY A 95 13.02 -4.13 0.74
C GLY A 95 11.90 -4.21 1.77
N PHE A 96 10.64 -4.06 1.35
CA PHE A 96 9.50 -4.46 2.19
C PHE A 96 9.37 -5.98 2.19
N ASP A 97 9.11 -6.57 3.35
CA ASP A 97 9.06 -8.02 3.57
C ASP A 97 8.00 -8.38 4.62
N ASP A 98 7.81 -9.68 4.85
CA ASP A 98 6.81 -10.18 5.80
C ASP A 98 7.13 -9.75 7.24
N GLU A 99 8.41 -9.59 7.60
CA GLU A 99 8.82 -9.09 8.92
C GLU A 99 8.33 -7.64 9.13
N LYS A 100 8.54 -6.76 8.15
CA LYS A 100 8.04 -5.38 8.19
C LYS A 100 6.51 -5.30 8.12
N ALA A 101 5.86 -6.23 7.42
CA ALA A 101 4.40 -6.30 7.39
C ALA A 101 3.84 -6.61 8.79
N GLU A 102 4.40 -7.59 9.50
CA GLU A 102 3.99 -7.93 10.87
C GLU A 102 4.37 -6.83 11.88
N GLU A 103 5.52 -6.17 11.71
CA GLU A 103 5.88 -5.00 12.52
C GLU A 103 4.84 -3.89 12.37
N LEU A 104 4.51 -3.53 11.13
CA LEU A 104 3.51 -2.50 10.84
C LEU A 104 2.13 -2.85 11.42
N LYS A 105 1.71 -4.11 11.28
CA LYS A 105 0.45 -4.61 11.85
C LYS A 105 0.43 -4.52 13.37
N THR A 106 1.55 -4.85 14.02
CA THR A 106 1.69 -4.74 15.48
C THR A 106 1.59 -3.28 15.93
N LEU A 107 2.23 -2.36 15.20
CA LEU A 107 2.18 -0.92 15.48
C LEU A 107 0.75 -0.36 15.37
N SER A 108 -0.03 -0.80 14.38
CA SER A 108 -1.41 -0.34 14.19
C SER A 108 -2.40 -0.81 15.26
N SER A 109 -2.13 -1.95 15.92
CA SER A 109 -2.99 -2.50 16.98
C SER A 109 -2.61 -2.04 18.39
N MET A 110 -1.68 -1.09 18.54
CA MET A 110 -1.33 -0.56 19.85
C MET A 110 -2.48 0.26 20.44
N PRO A 111 -2.87 0.05 21.72
CA PRO A 111 -3.98 0.76 22.33
C PRO A 111 -3.72 2.27 22.39
N GLY A 112 -4.68 3.07 21.94
CA GLY A 112 -4.57 4.53 21.85
C GLY A 112 -3.98 5.05 20.54
N PHE A 113 -3.73 4.16 19.57
CA PHE A 113 -3.40 4.55 18.21
C PHE A 113 -4.67 5.00 17.47
N ASP A 114 -4.68 6.25 17.02
CA ASP A 114 -5.69 6.82 16.13
C ASP A 114 -4.94 7.26 14.86
N GLU A 115 -5.24 6.62 13.73
CA GLU A 115 -4.72 7.01 12.42
C GLU A 115 -5.58 8.17 11.93
N GLY A 116 -5.44 9.31 12.63
CA GLY A 116 -6.42 10.41 12.64
C GLY A 116 -6.75 11.07 11.32
#